data_AF-A0A0H5Q8Q7-F1
#
_entry.id   AF-A0A0H5Q8Q7-F1
#
_cell.length_a   1.000
_cell.length_b   1.000
_cell.length_c   1.000
_cell.angle_alpha   90.00
_cell.angle_beta   90.00
_cell.angle_gamma   90.00
#
_symmetry.space_group_name_H-M   'P 1'
#
loop_
_entity.id
_entity.type
_entity.pdbx_description
1 polymer ?
#
loop_
_entity_poly.entity_id
_entity_poly.type
_entity_poly.pdbx_seq_one_letter_code
_entity_poly.pdbx_strand_id
1 'polypeptide(L)'
;MTGFNDAAGVATSTDIKGKYVQSVEVKNGVVTATMASSNVNNEIKGKKLSLWAKRQNGSVKWFCGQPVTRANTATDADVTAANGTDKKIDTKLEKPFSR
;
A
#
# COMPACT_ATOMS: atom_id res chain seq x y z
N MET A 1 -2.14 10.43 -18.21
CA MET A 1 -1.90 11.29 -17.02
C MET A 1 -2.51 10.60 -15.81
N THR A 2 -2.08 9.38 -15.47
CA THR A 2 -2.89 8.56 -14.56
C THR A 2 -2.03 7.57 -13.80
N GLY A 3 -2.17 7.59 -12.48
CA GLY A 3 -1.40 6.76 -11.57
C GLY A 3 -0.98 7.48 -10.30
N PHE A 4 -1.65 8.56 -9.89
CA PHE A 4 -1.46 9.26 -8.61
C PHE A 4 -2.83 9.58 -8.00
N ASN A 5 -2.89 9.94 -6.71
CA ASN A 5 -4.14 10.23 -5.98
C ASN A 5 -5.11 11.14 -6.75
N ASP A 6 -4.63 12.28 -7.25
CA ASP A 6 -5.48 13.25 -7.97
C ASP A 6 -6.07 12.65 -9.25
N ALA A 7 -5.30 11.83 -9.97
CA ALA A 7 -5.76 11.17 -11.18
C ALA A 7 -6.81 10.08 -10.90
N ALA A 8 -6.87 9.58 -9.66
CA ALA A 8 -7.93 8.68 -9.19
C ALA A 8 -9.13 9.43 -8.58
N GLY A 9 -9.08 10.77 -8.53
CA GLY A 9 -10.14 11.59 -7.93
C GLY A 9 -10.24 11.46 -6.41
N VAL A 10 -9.13 11.12 -5.74
CA VAL A 10 -9.07 11.02 -4.27
C VAL A 10 -8.18 12.09 -3.67
N ALA A 11 -8.34 12.35 -2.37
CA ALA A 11 -7.56 13.34 -1.64
C ALA A 11 -6.05 13.09 -1.74
N THR A 12 -5.26 14.15 -1.52
CA THR A 12 -3.80 14.06 -1.51
C THR A 12 -3.32 13.06 -0.46
N SER A 13 -2.15 12.46 -0.67
CA SER A 13 -1.71 11.30 0.13
C SER A 13 -1.61 11.60 1.63
N THR A 14 -1.25 12.83 2.00
CA THR A 14 -1.12 13.30 3.40
C THR A 14 -2.44 13.70 4.05
N ASP A 15 -3.50 13.85 3.26
CA ASP A 15 -4.85 14.12 3.76
C ASP A 15 -5.58 12.81 4.09
N ILE A 16 -5.21 11.71 3.45
CA ILE A 16 -5.68 10.36 3.79
C ILE A 16 -4.84 9.80 4.94
N LYS A 17 -5.20 10.19 6.17
CA LYS A 17 -4.49 9.83 7.40
C LYS A 17 -5.47 9.46 8.52
N GLY A 18 -4.96 8.84 9.58
CA GLY A 18 -5.74 8.48 10.75
C GLY A 18 -4.86 8.15 11.95
N LYS A 19 -5.45 7.67 13.05
CA LYS A 19 -4.73 7.40 14.31
C LYS A 19 -3.45 6.57 14.13
N TYR A 20 -3.47 5.61 13.20
CA TYR A 20 -2.37 4.66 12.96
C TYR A 20 -1.76 4.77 11.55
N VAL A 21 -2.28 5.66 10.70
CA VAL A 21 -1.89 5.78 9.28
C VAL A 21 -1.39 7.19 9.03
N GLN A 22 -0.16 7.29 8.53
CA GLN A 22 0.48 8.56 8.20
C GLN A 22 0.00 9.11 6.86
N SER A 23 -0.10 8.25 5.85
CA SER A 23 -0.49 8.64 4.49
C SER A 23 -0.97 7.43 3.69
N VAL A 24 -1.74 7.69 2.65
CA VAL A 24 -2.15 6.68 1.64
C VAL A 24 -1.87 7.21 0.25
N GLU A 25 -0.93 6.58 -0.44
CA GLU A 25 -0.55 6.91 -1.81
C GLU A 25 -1.18 5.93 -2.79
N VAL A 26 -1.75 6.43 -3.87
CA VAL A 26 -2.17 5.62 -5.02
C VAL A 26 -1.13 5.77 -6.10
N LYS A 27 -0.52 4.65 -6.54
CA LYS A 27 0.41 4.64 -7.67
C LYS A 27 0.08 3.55 -8.68
N ASN A 28 -0.28 3.92 -9.90
CA ASN A 28 -0.66 2.99 -10.98
C ASN A 28 -1.69 1.91 -10.52
N GLY A 29 -2.71 2.34 -9.76
CA GLY A 29 -3.74 1.43 -9.22
C GLY A 29 -3.29 0.54 -8.07
N VAL A 30 -2.08 0.72 -7.55
CA VAL A 30 -1.65 0.17 -6.26
C VAL A 30 -1.89 1.23 -5.19
N VAL A 31 -2.57 0.87 -4.10
CA VAL A 31 -2.80 1.75 -2.95
C VAL A 31 -1.84 1.33 -1.85
N THR A 32 -0.95 2.22 -1.42
CA THR A 32 0.05 1.93 -0.39
C THR A 32 -0.16 2.83 0.82
N ALA A 33 -0.44 2.20 1.96
CA ALA A 33 -0.56 2.90 3.24
C ALA A 33 0.78 2.89 3.97
N THR A 34 1.15 4.03 4.57
CA THR A 34 2.30 4.15 5.47
C THR A 34 1.79 4.25 6.90
N MET A 35 2.26 3.37 7.77
CA MET A 35 1.91 3.37 9.20
C MET A 35 2.53 4.58 9.91
N ALA A 36 1.82 5.12 10.90
CA ALA A 36 2.28 6.25 11.70
C ALA A 36 3.61 5.95 12.44
N SER A 37 4.31 7.00 12.84
CA SER A 37 5.53 6.89 13.66
C SER A 37 5.25 6.85 15.16
N SER A 38 4.07 7.33 15.57
CA SER A 38 3.60 7.40 16.96
C SER A 38 2.32 6.59 17.15
N ASN A 39 2.04 6.17 18.39
CA ASN A 39 0.80 5.47 18.77
C ASN A 39 0.54 4.17 17.98
N VAL A 40 1.60 3.57 17.43
CA VAL A 40 1.59 2.25 16.80
C VAL A 40 2.64 1.37 17.45
N ASN A 41 2.50 0.05 17.29
CA ASN A 41 3.50 -0.90 17.74
C ASN A 41 4.87 -0.61 17.06
N ASN A 42 5.96 -0.75 17.82
CA ASN A 42 7.32 -0.51 17.34
C ASN A 42 7.66 -1.29 16.07
N GLU A 43 7.15 -2.52 15.95
CA GLU A 43 7.41 -3.42 14.82
C GLU A 43 6.78 -2.95 13.52
N ILE A 44 5.85 -1.99 13.54
CA ILE A 44 5.14 -1.49 12.35
C ILE A 44 5.35 0.01 12.08
N LYS A 45 6.12 0.71 12.90
CA LYS A 45 6.39 2.15 12.74
C LYS A 45 6.96 2.48 11.36
N GLY A 46 6.27 3.35 10.61
CA GLY A 46 6.67 3.76 9.27
C GLY A 46 6.74 2.62 8.25
N LYS A 47 6.22 1.44 8.57
CA LYS A 47 6.12 0.32 7.64
C LYS A 47 4.95 0.50 6.69
N LYS A 48 4.94 -0.26 5.61
CA LYS A 48 3.98 -0.13 4.52
C LYS A 48 3.23 -1.44 4.26
N LEU A 49 2.01 -1.31 3.78
CA LEU A 49 1.21 -2.36 3.17
C LEU A 49 0.58 -1.83 1.88
N SER A 50 0.29 -2.73 0.95
CA SER A 50 -0.32 -2.36 -0.32
C SER A 50 -1.61 -3.15 -0.58
N LEU A 51 -2.57 -2.47 -1.20
CA LEU A 51 -3.73 -3.08 -1.85
C LEU A 51 -3.58 -2.92 -3.37
N TRP A 52 -3.92 -3.95 -4.12
CA TRP A 52 -3.90 -3.89 -5.58
C TRP A 52 -4.97 -4.79 -6.18
N ALA A 53 -5.41 -4.44 -7.38
CA ALA A 53 -6.42 -5.19 -8.11
C ALA A 53 -5.82 -5.94 -9.32
N LYS A 54 -6.36 -7.10 -9.67
CA LYS A 54 -6.17 -7.71 -11.00
C LYS A 54 -7.53 -7.88 -11.67
N ARG A 55 -7.60 -7.68 -12.98
CA ARG A 55 -8.83 -7.90 -13.74
C ARG A 55 -9.22 -9.38 -13.73
N GLN A 56 -10.51 -9.64 -13.64
CA GLN A 56 -11.12 -10.97 -13.64
C GLN A 56 -12.49 -10.88 -14.35
N ASN A 57 -12.53 -11.29 -15.62
CA ASN A 57 -13.76 -11.50 -16.39
C ASN A 57 -14.82 -10.38 -16.26
N GLY A 58 -14.43 -9.12 -16.52
CA GLY A 58 -15.32 -7.96 -16.43
C GLY A 58 -15.46 -7.35 -15.03
N SER A 59 -14.78 -7.93 -14.04
CA SER A 59 -14.64 -7.39 -12.68
C SER A 59 -13.16 -7.26 -12.28
N VAL A 60 -12.90 -6.86 -11.05
CA VAL A 60 -11.56 -6.86 -10.48
C VAL A 60 -11.52 -7.63 -9.16
N LYS A 61 -10.45 -8.39 -8.95
CA LYS A 61 -10.14 -9.05 -7.68
C LYS A 61 -9.07 -8.26 -6.94
N TRP A 62 -9.36 -7.88 -5.71
CA TRP A 62 -8.42 -7.17 -4.85
C TRP A 62 -7.55 -8.13 -4.03
N PHE A 63 -6.34 -7.67 -3.76
CA PHE A 63 -5.34 -8.32 -2.93
C PHE A 63 -4.81 -7.30 -1.93
N CYS A 64 -4.36 -7.79 -0.78
CA CYS A 64 -3.75 -7.00 0.29
C CYS A 64 -2.52 -7.74 0.78
N GLY A 65 -1.42 -7.03 1.04
CA GLY A 65 -0.20 -7.66 1.52
C GLY A 65 0.98 -6.70 1.63
N GLN A 66 2.17 -7.28 1.54
CA GLN A 66 3.43 -6.52 1.55
C GLN A 66 3.48 -5.46 0.44
N PRO A 67 4.36 -4.45 0.57
CA PRO A 67 4.49 -3.41 -0.44
C PRO A 67 4.78 -3.97 -1.84
N VAL A 68 3.99 -3.52 -2.82
CA VAL A 68 4.12 -3.90 -4.23
C VAL A 68 4.13 -2.66 -5.12
N THR A 69 4.61 -2.82 -6.35
CA THR A 69 4.56 -1.79 -7.39
C THR A 69 3.96 -2.36 -8.67
N ARG A 70 3.37 -1.47 -9.48
CA ARG A 70 2.93 -1.79 -10.83
C ARG A 70 3.54 -0.81 -11.82
N ALA A 71 4.01 -1.33 -12.95
CA ALA A 71 4.46 -0.49 -14.05
C ALA A 71 3.31 0.36 -14.61
N ASN A 72 3.62 1.57 -15.08
CA ASN A 72 2.65 2.44 -15.74
C ASN A 72 2.55 2.08 -17.22
N THR A 73 1.84 0.99 -17.55
CA THR A 73 1.62 0.56 -18.94
C THR A 73 0.13 0.47 -19.24
N ALA A 74 -0.22 0.52 -20.53
CA ALA A 74 -1.60 0.38 -21.00
C ALA A 74 -2.14 -1.07 -20.94
N THR A 75 -1.32 -2.03 -20.52
CA THR A 75 -1.63 -3.46 -20.44
C THR A 75 -1.90 -3.90 -19.00
N ASP A 76 -2.33 -5.14 -18.80
CA ASP A 76 -2.32 -5.78 -17.47
C ASP A 76 -0.85 -5.94 -17.02
N ALA A 77 -0.26 -4.85 -16.53
CA ALA A 77 1.08 -4.86 -15.97
C ALA A 77 1.10 -5.75 -14.73
N ASP A 78 2.10 -6.62 -14.68
CA ASP A 78 2.36 -7.44 -13.52
C ASP A 78 2.63 -6.59 -12.28
N VAL A 79 2.14 -7.09 -11.16
CA VAL A 79 2.40 -6.53 -9.83
C VAL A 79 3.62 -7.23 -9.29
N THR A 80 4.65 -6.45 -9.00
CA THR A 80 5.92 -6.94 -8.46
C THR A 80 6.09 -6.48 -7.02
N ALA A 81 6.92 -7.20 -6.25
CA ALA A 81 7.31 -6.70 -4.94
C ALA A 81 7.95 -5.31 -5.08
N ALA A 82 7.60 -4.40 -4.18
CA ALA A 82 8.28 -3.12 -4.12
C ALA A 82 9.75 -3.35 -3.77
N ASN A 83 10.60 -2.44 -4.25
CA ASN A 83 12.05 -2.46 -4.05
C ASN A 83 12.42 -2.56 -2.55
N GLY A 84 13.62 -3.08 -2.27
CA GLY A 84 14.09 -3.36 -0.90
C GLY A 84 14.18 -2.13 0.03
N THR A 85 13.98 -0.92 -0.49
CA THR A 85 13.93 0.32 0.29
C THR A 85 12.61 0.52 1.04
N ASP A 86 11.52 -0.13 0.61
CA ASP A 86 10.24 -0.03 1.30
C ASP A 86 10.22 -0.89 2.57
N LYS A 87 9.93 -0.24 3.70
CA LYS A 87 9.81 -0.90 5.00
C LYS A 87 8.61 -1.85 5.02
N LYS A 88 8.87 -3.16 4.99
CA LYS A 88 7.83 -4.21 4.92
C LYS A 88 7.40 -4.65 6.32
N ILE A 89 6.09 -4.78 6.54
CA ILE A 89 5.54 -5.43 7.73
C ILE A 89 5.99 -6.89 7.71
N ASP A 90 6.57 -7.34 8.83
CA ASP A 90 6.87 -8.75 8.98
C ASP A 90 5.57 -9.49 9.25
N THR A 91 5.21 -10.38 8.33
CA THR A 91 4.01 -11.21 8.45
C THR A 91 4.24 -12.45 9.29
N LYS A 92 5.49 -12.74 9.64
CA LYS A 92 5.87 -13.81 10.55
C LYS A 92 6.13 -13.15 11.91
N LEU A 93 5.16 -13.26 12.81
CA LEU A 93 5.31 -12.75 14.17
C LEU A 93 6.51 -13.46 14.83
N GLU A 94 7.62 -12.77 15.05
CA GLU A 94 8.74 -13.33 15.85
C GLU A 94 8.32 -13.51 17.32
N LYS A 95 7.36 -12.71 17.80
CA LYS A 95 6.65 -12.89 19.07
C LYS A 95 5.18 -12.48 18.92
N PRO A 96 4.24 -13.15 19.62
CA PRO A 96 2.85 -12.72 19.61
C PRO A 96 2.75 -11.29 20.16
N PHE A 97 1.85 -10.48 19.58
CA PHE A 97 1.53 -9.16 20.11
C PHE A 97 1.14 -9.30 21.59
N SER A 98 2.07 -9.00 22.49
CA SER A 98 1.76 -8.90 23.91
C SER A 98 0.86 -7.68 24.05
N ARG A 99 -0.32 -7.92 24.65
CA ARG A 99 -1.31 -6.89 24.94
C ARG A 99 -0.73 -5.83 25.86
#